data_AF-A0A5Y3V073-F1
#
_entry.id   AF-A0A5Y3V073-F1
#
_cell.length_a   1.000
_cell.length_b   1.000
_cell.length_c   1.000
_cell.angle_alpha   90.00
_cell.angle_beta   90.00
_cell.angle_gamma   90.00
#
_symmetry.space_group_name_H-M   'P 1'
#
loop_
_entity.id
_entity.type
_entity.pdbx_description
1 polymer ?
#
loop_
_entity_poly.entity_id
_entity_poly.type
_entity_poly.pdbx_seq_one_letter_code
_entity_poly.pdbx_strand_id
1 'polypeptide(L)'
;MIIKTDSNHRVLHSCFALFLAFIALFISGQAQAKTYTYIVGNKIPDTNKYGPTTDVVWAKPRQMGKTVAYHDESALREIVVYDWGSNDTNEGGGYAFCNSTNNNDTPLTIRRGFGTPAGKTPDGHDMWKTNVEGLYFAFEIYSLYTAWSTLNTSLPIWLDQTDTPIHFTPTDSLKTACNNTIINTYAVAGGIGFSVRIHMYVDGNFKPNRSSNITDVDFLHVDGYDFMFYNPTTPLDASHRIKFSFDTSGFNAVWPSCTASTISGPNVKGSTLNFGSYYPKQIIDGLDAVPFQINLSNCSYIKSIEVKLTSTAIGKDTTLLSNTLTDDTAASGIGVLIQGVKNNNSNQMVLVPGDANSIYRQSPYATPDAYIDSANEYPTNTLSFLATLKHDSNKTITPGSFKATGTFQMTYP
;
A
#
# COMPACT_ATOMS: atom_id res chain seq x y z
N MET A 1 -5.83 -7.90 -99.20
CA MET A 1 -4.55 -7.21 -98.95
C MET A 1 -4.69 -6.48 -97.63
N ILE A 2 -3.98 -6.96 -96.61
CA ILE A 2 -4.15 -6.58 -95.20
C ILE A 2 -3.50 -5.22 -94.96
N ILE A 3 -4.25 -4.24 -94.45
CA ILE A 3 -3.72 -2.93 -94.05
C ILE A 3 -3.16 -3.09 -92.63
N LYS A 4 -1.87 -2.73 -92.49
CA LYS A 4 -1.05 -2.89 -91.30
C LYS A 4 -0.99 -1.54 -90.58
N THR A 5 -1.68 -1.40 -89.46
CA THR A 5 -1.52 -0.29 -88.51
C THR A 5 -0.80 -0.82 -87.28
N ASP A 6 0.41 -0.34 -87.01
CA ASP A 6 0.98 -0.09 -85.67
C ASP A 6 2.51 -0.09 -85.70
N SER A 7 3.12 1.10 -85.63
CA SER A 7 4.53 1.22 -85.21
C SER A 7 4.86 2.51 -84.46
N ASN A 8 4.03 3.57 -84.53
CA ASN A 8 4.36 4.86 -83.91
C ASN A 8 3.88 5.04 -82.46
N HIS A 9 2.96 4.21 -81.95
CA HIS A 9 2.53 4.30 -80.55
C HIS A 9 3.46 3.61 -79.55
N ARG A 10 4.26 2.62 -79.99
CA ARG A 10 5.14 1.84 -79.10
C ARG A 10 6.38 2.61 -78.65
N VAL A 11 6.96 3.46 -79.50
CA VAL A 11 8.19 4.19 -79.16
C VAL A 11 7.92 5.31 -78.15
N LEU A 12 6.79 6.00 -78.26
CA LEU A 12 6.40 7.07 -77.33
C LEU A 12 6.03 6.51 -75.94
N HIS A 13 5.33 5.38 -75.89
CA HIS A 13 5.03 4.69 -74.62
C HIS A 13 6.27 4.14 -73.93
N SER A 14 7.25 3.63 -74.69
CA SER A 14 8.48 3.08 -74.12
C SER A 14 9.38 4.17 -73.53
N CYS A 15 9.47 5.34 -74.17
CA CYS A 15 10.21 6.49 -73.62
C CYS A 15 9.50 7.11 -72.40
N PHE A 16 8.16 7.19 -72.40
CA PHE A 16 7.40 7.71 -71.27
C PHE A 16 7.46 6.77 -70.05
N ALA A 17 7.43 5.45 -70.29
CA ALA A 17 7.61 4.43 -69.25
C ALA A 17 9.02 4.41 -68.65
N LEU A 18 10.06 4.60 -69.47
CA LEU A 18 11.44 4.75 -69.00
C LEU A 18 11.64 6.04 -68.19
N PHE A 19 11.00 7.15 -68.58
CA PHE A 19 11.06 8.42 -67.84
C PHE A 19 10.29 8.35 -66.50
N LEU A 20 9.13 7.69 -66.47
CA LEU A 20 8.38 7.39 -65.24
C LEU A 20 9.10 6.42 -64.31
N ALA A 21 9.80 5.42 -64.85
CA ALA A 21 10.64 4.51 -64.06
C ALA A 21 11.89 5.21 -63.49
N PHE A 22 12.48 6.14 -64.26
CA PHE A 22 13.59 6.98 -63.77
C PHE A 22 13.09 7.92 -62.67
N ILE A 23 11.93 8.57 -62.85
CA ILE A 23 11.31 9.41 -61.81
C ILE A 23 10.92 8.58 -60.58
N ALA A 24 10.40 7.36 -60.73
CA ALA A 24 10.07 6.48 -59.60
C ALA A 24 11.31 6.06 -58.79
N LEU A 25 12.48 5.92 -59.44
CA LEU A 25 13.77 5.68 -58.77
C LEU A 25 14.32 6.91 -58.04
N PHE A 26 13.94 8.14 -58.44
CA PHE A 26 14.27 9.37 -57.71
C PHE A 26 13.23 9.74 -56.63
N ILE A 27 11.98 9.27 -56.73
CA ILE A 27 10.95 9.44 -55.69
C ILE A 27 11.05 8.35 -54.60
N SER A 28 11.75 7.24 -54.86
CA SER A 28 12.10 6.25 -53.82
C SER A 28 13.29 6.66 -52.95
N GLY A 29 13.58 7.97 -52.85
CA GLY A 29 14.22 8.50 -51.65
C GLY A 29 13.24 8.29 -50.51
N GLN A 30 13.24 7.08 -49.94
CA GLN A 30 12.46 6.76 -48.78
C GLN A 30 12.73 7.87 -47.77
N ALA A 31 11.69 8.63 -47.43
CA ALA A 31 11.62 9.24 -46.12
C ALA A 31 11.57 8.08 -45.13
N GLN A 32 12.72 7.42 -44.92
CA GLN A 32 12.88 6.44 -43.87
C GLN A 32 12.62 7.22 -42.60
N ALA A 33 11.59 6.82 -41.87
CA ALA A 33 11.40 7.32 -40.53
C ALA A 33 12.70 7.01 -39.77
N LYS A 34 13.43 8.06 -39.40
CA LYS A 34 14.62 7.90 -38.56
C LYS A 34 14.20 7.26 -37.25
N THR A 35 14.88 6.19 -36.87
CA THR A 35 14.78 5.58 -35.55
C THR A 35 15.68 6.34 -34.58
N TYR A 36 15.27 6.41 -33.31
CA TYR A 36 15.99 7.17 -32.30
C TYR A 36 16.41 6.25 -31.17
N THR A 37 17.71 6.13 -30.95
CA THR A 37 18.23 5.39 -29.81
C THR A 37 18.58 6.36 -28.70
N TYR A 38 18.03 6.10 -27.52
CA TYR A 38 18.39 6.79 -26.30
C TYR A 38 19.40 5.97 -25.50
N ILE A 39 20.49 6.63 -25.11
CA ILE A 39 21.46 6.12 -24.13
C ILE A 39 21.48 7.06 -22.93
N VAL A 40 22.06 6.60 -21.81
CA VAL A 40 22.12 7.38 -20.58
C VAL A 40 23.51 7.32 -19.97
N GLY A 41 23.82 8.26 -19.06
CA GLY A 41 25.05 8.30 -18.28
C GLY A 41 25.26 9.65 -17.62
N ASN A 42 26.50 9.98 -17.27
CA ASN A 42 26.83 11.25 -16.62
C ASN A 42 26.62 12.46 -17.52
N LYS A 43 26.32 13.60 -16.89
CA LYS A 43 26.34 14.91 -17.54
C LYS A 43 27.73 15.16 -18.10
N ILE A 44 27.76 15.61 -19.35
CA ILE A 44 28.97 16.06 -20.04
C ILE A 44 28.85 17.56 -20.34
N PRO A 45 29.98 18.27 -20.53
CA PRO A 45 29.95 19.66 -20.98
C PRO A 45 29.19 19.80 -22.31
N ASP A 46 28.44 20.89 -22.49
CA ASP A 46 27.62 21.11 -23.70
C ASP A 46 28.42 21.16 -25.02
N THR A 47 29.74 21.37 -24.91
CA THR A 47 30.67 21.33 -26.04
C THR A 47 31.07 19.91 -26.45
N ASN A 48 30.86 18.92 -25.58
CA ASN A 48 31.18 17.53 -25.84
C ASN A 48 30.00 16.83 -26.53
N LYS A 49 30.24 16.35 -27.76
CA LYS A 49 29.25 15.63 -28.54
C LYS A 49 29.39 14.12 -28.46
N TYR A 50 30.42 13.59 -27.82
CA TYR A 50 30.78 12.16 -27.84
C TYR A 50 30.03 11.31 -26.80
N GLY A 51 29.06 11.90 -26.10
CA GLY A 51 28.21 11.17 -25.17
C GLY A 51 28.83 11.01 -23.78
N PRO A 52 28.12 10.33 -22.87
CA PRO A 52 28.57 10.12 -21.50
C PRO A 52 29.78 9.19 -21.44
N THR A 53 30.48 9.20 -20.31
CA THR A 53 31.74 8.46 -20.09
C THR A 53 31.70 7.52 -18.90
N THR A 54 30.72 7.70 -18.00
CA THR A 54 30.59 6.90 -16.78
C THR A 54 29.12 6.68 -16.41
N ASP A 55 28.89 5.64 -15.60
CA ASP A 55 27.64 5.44 -14.88
C ASP A 55 27.39 6.58 -13.88
N VAL A 56 26.13 6.76 -13.50
CA VAL A 56 25.68 7.66 -12.43
C VAL A 56 24.90 6.86 -11.40
N VAL A 57 25.13 7.18 -10.13
CA VAL A 57 24.27 6.76 -9.02
C VAL A 57 23.52 7.98 -8.53
N TRP A 58 22.19 7.94 -8.59
CA TRP A 58 21.33 8.96 -8.04
C TRP A 58 20.66 8.43 -6.77
N ALA A 59 21.23 8.82 -5.63
CA ALA A 59 20.68 8.53 -4.32
C ALA A 59 19.83 9.71 -3.85
N LYS A 60 18.60 9.44 -3.42
CA LYS A 60 17.70 10.46 -2.86
C LYS A 60 17.06 9.94 -1.57
N PRO A 61 17.18 10.65 -0.44
CA PRO A 61 16.45 10.30 0.75
C PRO A 61 14.96 10.56 0.49
N ARG A 62 14.14 9.53 0.65
CA ARG A 62 12.69 9.61 0.51
C ARG A 62 12.04 9.26 1.84
N GLN A 63 11.51 10.30 2.47
CA GLN A 63 10.89 10.22 3.78
C GLN A 63 9.51 9.55 3.69
N MET A 64 9.31 8.50 4.47
CA MET A 64 8.04 7.79 4.62
C MET A 64 7.10 8.55 5.59
N GLY A 65 6.80 9.82 5.31
CA GLY A 65 6.18 10.75 6.27
C GLY A 65 4.69 10.56 6.60
N LYS A 66 4.07 9.44 6.19
CA LYS A 66 2.68 9.11 6.55
C LYS A 66 2.68 8.19 7.76
N THR A 67 1.79 8.45 8.72
CA THR A 67 1.54 7.55 9.84
C THR A 67 0.81 6.31 9.36
N VAL A 68 1.27 5.14 9.81
CA VAL A 68 0.69 3.84 9.53
C VAL A 68 0.21 3.24 10.85
N ALA A 69 -1.09 3.00 10.96
CA ALA A 69 -1.66 2.30 12.09
C ALA A 69 -1.51 0.79 11.93
N TYR A 70 -0.95 0.16 12.96
CA TYR A 70 -0.86 -1.30 13.04
C TYR A 70 -2.23 -1.92 13.36
N HIS A 71 -2.56 -2.98 12.65
CA HIS A 71 -3.72 -3.83 12.92
C HIS A 71 -3.30 -5.29 12.78
N ASP A 72 -3.99 -6.20 13.47
CA ASP A 72 -3.81 -7.63 13.26
C ASP A 72 -4.44 -8.01 11.92
N GLU A 73 -3.62 -8.54 11.01
CA GLU A 73 -4.04 -8.86 9.65
C GLU A 73 -4.21 -10.37 9.48
N SER A 74 -5.27 -10.76 8.79
CA SER A 74 -5.54 -12.18 8.45
C SER A 74 -5.22 -12.52 7.00
N ALA A 75 -5.00 -11.50 6.18
CA ALA A 75 -4.68 -11.60 4.76
C ALA A 75 -3.80 -10.41 4.35
N LEU A 76 -3.25 -10.47 3.14
CA LEU A 76 -2.48 -9.37 2.56
C LEU A 76 -3.37 -8.12 2.42
N ARG A 77 -2.91 -6.98 2.93
CA ARG A 77 -3.64 -5.70 2.84
C ARG A 77 -2.69 -4.55 2.50
N GLU A 78 -3.13 -3.65 1.63
CA GLU A 78 -2.45 -2.37 1.40
C GLU A 78 -2.64 -1.46 2.63
N ILE A 79 -1.53 -0.96 3.17
CA ILE A 79 -1.53 -0.15 4.38
C ILE A 79 -1.31 1.33 4.11
N VAL A 80 -0.57 1.66 3.07
CA VAL A 80 -0.24 3.03 2.69
C VAL A 80 0.34 3.06 1.28
N VAL A 81 0.04 4.13 0.55
CA VAL A 81 0.72 4.48 -0.69
C VAL A 81 1.53 5.76 -0.49
N TYR A 82 2.84 5.70 -0.75
CA TYR A 82 3.72 6.86 -0.76
C TYR A 82 3.88 7.39 -2.18
N ASP A 83 3.50 8.65 -2.41
CA ASP A 83 3.66 9.32 -3.70
C ASP A 83 4.93 10.18 -3.69
N TRP A 84 5.90 9.80 -4.51
CA TRP A 84 7.18 10.47 -4.65
C TRP A 84 7.31 11.05 -6.06
N GLY A 85 6.65 12.19 -6.27
CA GLY A 85 6.69 12.92 -7.53
C GLY A 85 7.93 13.78 -7.75
N SER A 86 7.98 14.34 -8.97
CA SER A 86 8.90 15.39 -9.40
C SER A 86 10.38 15.04 -9.23
N ASN A 87 10.75 13.82 -9.62
CA ASN A 87 12.15 13.43 -9.74
C ASN A 87 12.68 13.86 -11.10
N ASP A 88 13.94 14.26 -11.16
CA ASP A 88 14.68 14.46 -12.40
C ASP A 88 16.14 14.06 -12.18
N THR A 89 16.65 13.14 -13.00
CA THR A 89 18.04 12.66 -12.88
C THR A 89 19.08 13.75 -13.07
N ASN A 90 18.74 14.88 -13.69
CA ASN A 90 19.62 16.03 -13.82
C ASN A 90 20.11 16.52 -12.45
N GLU A 91 19.27 16.44 -11.40
CA GLU A 91 19.64 16.78 -10.02
C GLU A 91 20.85 15.96 -9.54
N GLY A 92 20.98 14.73 -10.04
CA GLY A 92 22.10 13.81 -9.77
C GLY A 92 23.21 13.80 -10.79
N GLY A 93 23.14 14.65 -11.82
CA GLY A 93 24.06 14.61 -12.95
C GLY A 93 23.83 13.45 -13.92
N GLY A 94 22.68 12.77 -13.89
CA GLY A 94 22.29 11.74 -14.85
C GLY A 94 21.52 12.32 -16.03
N TYR A 95 21.95 12.04 -17.26
CA TYR A 95 21.39 12.60 -18.49
C TYR A 95 21.08 11.49 -19.51
N ALA A 96 20.04 11.72 -20.31
CA ALA A 96 19.70 10.98 -21.51
C ALA A 96 20.23 11.69 -22.76
N PHE A 97 20.64 10.89 -23.74
CA PHE A 97 21.20 11.35 -24.99
C PHE A 97 20.58 10.60 -26.16
N CYS A 98 20.27 11.31 -27.23
CA CYS A 98 19.64 10.78 -28.44
C CYS A 98 20.65 10.67 -29.57
N ASN A 99 20.60 9.57 -30.31
CA ASN A 99 21.30 9.36 -31.58
C ASN A 99 20.31 8.79 -32.63
N SER A 100 20.41 9.26 -33.87
CA SER A 100 19.52 8.83 -34.98
C SER A 100 20.25 8.09 -36.11
N THR A 101 21.51 7.72 -35.91
CA THR A 101 22.34 7.08 -36.95
C THR A 101 22.29 5.57 -36.92
N ASN A 102 21.73 4.97 -35.87
CA ASN A 102 21.53 3.54 -35.82
C ASN A 102 20.10 3.16 -36.25
N ASN A 103 19.98 2.29 -37.26
CA ASN A 103 18.69 1.82 -37.79
C ASN A 103 18.06 0.69 -36.95
N ASN A 104 18.52 0.49 -35.71
CA ASN A 104 18.17 -0.67 -34.88
C ASN A 104 17.07 -0.40 -33.84
N ASP A 105 16.64 0.87 -33.69
CA ASP A 105 15.60 1.30 -32.73
C ASP A 105 15.70 0.65 -31.34
N THR A 106 16.91 0.63 -30.78
CA THR A 106 17.17 -0.10 -29.53
C THR A 106 16.59 0.66 -28.34
N PRO A 107 15.62 0.10 -27.59
CA PRO A 107 14.95 0.81 -26.51
C PRO A 107 15.89 1.11 -25.35
N LEU A 108 15.71 2.28 -24.75
CA LEU A 108 16.15 2.48 -23.37
C LEU A 108 15.34 1.52 -22.48
N THR A 109 15.93 1.00 -21.41
CA THR A 109 15.31 -0.03 -20.59
C THR A 109 15.35 0.39 -19.12
N ILE A 110 14.25 0.17 -18.41
CA ILE A 110 14.19 0.21 -16.96
C ILE A 110 14.50 -1.20 -16.46
N ARG A 111 15.54 -1.35 -15.66
CA ARG A 111 15.82 -2.61 -14.98
C ARG A 111 15.59 -2.48 -13.50
N ARG A 112 14.75 -3.35 -12.93
CA ARG A 112 14.61 -3.46 -11.47
C ARG A 112 15.86 -4.08 -10.85
N GLY A 113 16.23 -3.65 -9.63
CA GLY A 113 17.29 -4.25 -8.82
C GLY A 113 16.78 -5.04 -7.62
N PHE A 114 15.47 -5.15 -7.47
CA PHE A 114 14.83 -6.04 -6.50
C PHE A 114 14.99 -7.50 -6.93
N GLY A 115 15.09 -8.40 -5.93
CA GLY A 115 15.25 -9.83 -6.16
C GLY A 115 13.98 -10.51 -6.71
N THR A 116 13.89 -11.82 -6.51
CA THR A 116 12.68 -12.58 -6.86
C THR A 116 11.46 -12.03 -6.09
N PRO A 117 10.32 -11.79 -6.78
CA PRO A 117 9.08 -11.39 -6.11
C PRO A 117 8.71 -12.33 -4.96
N ALA A 118 8.25 -11.76 -3.85
CA ALA A 118 7.76 -12.48 -2.69
C ALA A 118 6.34 -13.03 -2.91
N GLY A 119 5.60 -12.47 -3.86
CA GLY A 119 4.25 -12.84 -4.22
C GLY A 119 3.61 -11.78 -5.11
N LYS A 120 2.27 -11.75 -5.14
CA LYS A 120 1.47 -10.78 -5.87
C LYS A 120 0.59 -9.93 -4.94
N THR A 121 0.40 -8.66 -5.29
CA THR A 121 -0.61 -7.78 -4.69
C THR A 121 -2.02 -8.27 -5.02
N PRO A 122 -3.07 -7.80 -4.32
CA PRO A 122 -4.46 -8.11 -4.67
C PRO A 122 -4.82 -7.74 -6.12
N ASP A 123 -4.18 -6.69 -6.65
CA ASP A 123 -4.38 -6.21 -8.02
C ASP A 123 -3.48 -6.90 -9.05
N GLY A 124 -2.64 -7.85 -8.63
CA GLY A 124 -1.87 -8.73 -9.52
C GLY A 124 -0.43 -8.31 -9.84
N HIS A 125 0.09 -7.27 -9.18
CA HIS A 125 1.47 -6.78 -9.36
C HIS A 125 2.46 -7.54 -8.47
N ASP A 126 3.71 -7.67 -8.91
CA ASP A 126 4.77 -8.26 -8.08
C ASP A 126 5.02 -7.40 -6.84
N MET A 127 5.29 -8.07 -5.72
CA MET A 127 5.71 -7.42 -4.47
C MET A 127 7.02 -8.01 -3.97
N TRP A 128 7.80 -7.21 -3.25
CA TRP A 128 9.09 -7.58 -2.68
C TRP A 128 9.13 -7.36 -1.18
N LYS A 129 10.01 -8.09 -0.50
CA LYS A 129 10.20 -7.99 0.95
C LYS A 129 10.96 -6.73 1.31
N THR A 130 10.60 -6.15 2.44
CA THR A 130 11.44 -5.16 3.14
C THR A 130 12.35 -5.87 4.16
N ASN A 131 13.19 -5.10 4.85
CA ASN A 131 13.91 -5.56 6.04
C ASN A 131 12.99 -5.89 7.24
N VAL A 132 11.71 -5.53 7.19
CA VAL A 132 10.72 -5.81 8.23
C VAL A 132 9.88 -7.04 7.87
N GLU A 133 9.81 -8.00 8.79
CA GLU A 133 9.03 -9.23 8.60
C GLU A 133 7.54 -8.94 8.39
N GLY A 134 6.96 -9.58 7.37
CA GLY A 134 5.56 -9.40 7.01
C GLY A 134 5.22 -8.07 6.33
N LEU A 135 6.20 -7.19 6.08
CA LEU A 135 6.04 -5.94 5.34
C LEU A 135 6.64 -6.06 3.95
N TYR A 136 5.85 -5.71 2.95
CA TYR A 136 6.15 -5.82 1.52
C TYR A 136 5.91 -4.50 0.82
N PHE A 137 6.48 -4.35 -0.37
CA PHE A 137 6.21 -3.20 -1.23
C PHE A 137 6.05 -3.60 -2.69
N ALA A 138 5.29 -2.80 -3.43
CA ALA A 138 5.22 -2.82 -4.89
C ALA A 138 5.55 -1.43 -5.44
N PHE A 139 6.08 -1.37 -6.66
CA PHE A 139 6.68 -0.16 -7.22
C PHE A 139 6.02 0.22 -8.55
N GLU A 140 5.41 1.40 -8.58
CA GLU A 140 4.70 1.96 -9.73
C GLU A 140 5.41 3.24 -10.21
N ILE A 141 5.76 3.31 -11.49
CA ILE A 141 6.17 4.56 -12.15
C ILE A 141 4.96 5.10 -12.91
N TYR A 142 4.35 6.17 -12.40
CA TYR A 142 3.12 6.72 -12.98
C TYR A 142 3.35 7.95 -13.87
N SER A 143 4.57 8.51 -13.86
CA SER A 143 5.00 9.57 -14.76
C SER A 143 6.44 9.33 -15.18
N LEU A 144 6.74 9.55 -16.46
CA LEU A 144 8.07 9.37 -17.04
C LEU A 144 8.22 10.28 -18.27
N TYR A 145 9.29 11.06 -18.34
CA TYR A 145 9.57 11.97 -19.44
C TYR A 145 11.06 12.25 -19.59
N THR A 146 11.44 12.81 -20.73
CA THR A 146 12.70 13.52 -20.95
C THR A 146 12.40 14.76 -21.79
N ALA A 147 13.25 15.79 -21.75
CA ALA A 147 12.89 17.07 -22.33
C ALA A 147 12.73 16.97 -23.86
N TRP A 148 11.76 17.72 -24.39
CA TRP A 148 11.43 17.78 -25.82
C TRP A 148 11.29 16.39 -26.46
N SER A 149 10.63 15.47 -25.76
CA SER A 149 10.37 14.12 -26.24
C SER A 149 8.96 13.69 -25.85
N THR A 150 8.36 12.82 -26.65
CA THR A 150 7.10 12.13 -26.34
C THR A 150 7.43 10.72 -25.85
N LEU A 151 6.88 10.30 -24.71
CA LEU A 151 6.92 8.91 -24.27
C LEU A 151 5.93 8.08 -25.11
N ASN A 152 6.41 7.00 -25.71
CA ASN A 152 5.59 6.06 -26.50
C ASN A 152 5.20 4.80 -25.71
N THR A 153 5.74 4.62 -24.51
CA THR A 153 5.39 3.52 -23.60
C THR A 153 4.19 3.91 -22.73
N SER A 154 3.26 2.96 -22.52
CA SER A 154 2.10 3.19 -21.65
C SER A 154 2.51 3.33 -20.19
N LEU A 155 1.86 4.25 -19.49
CA LEU A 155 1.92 4.40 -18.04
C LEU A 155 0.60 3.89 -17.42
N PRO A 156 0.61 3.47 -16.14
CA PRO A 156 1.78 3.32 -15.28
C PRO A 156 2.64 2.11 -15.66
N ILE A 157 3.92 2.16 -15.32
CA ILE A 157 4.85 1.03 -15.43
C ILE A 157 5.04 0.41 -14.05
N TRP A 158 4.64 -0.83 -13.89
CA TRP A 158 4.96 -1.65 -12.72
C TRP A 158 6.26 -2.42 -12.98
N LEU A 159 7.10 -2.57 -11.94
CA LEU A 159 8.38 -3.27 -12.05
C LEU A 159 8.23 -4.81 -11.99
N ASP A 160 7.15 -5.34 -12.55
CA ASP A 160 6.82 -6.78 -12.62
C ASP A 160 7.77 -7.56 -13.53
N GLN A 161 8.37 -6.87 -14.51
CA GLN A 161 9.40 -7.43 -15.37
C GLN A 161 10.78 -7.00 -14.90
N THR A 162 11.78 -7.88 -15.07
CA THR A 162 13.16 -7.52 -14.72
C THR A 162 13.65 -6.36 -15.57
N ASP A 163 13.38 -6.41 -16.88
CA ASP A 163 13.76 -5.41 -17.87
C ASP A 163 12.50 -4.94 -18.61
N THR A 164 12.16 -3.66 -18.50
CA THR A 164 11.01 -3.03 -19.17
C THR A 164 11.49 -2.03 -20.22
N PRO A 165 11.26 -2.28 -21.52
CA PRO A 165 11.67 -1.35 -22.57
C PRO A 165 10.81 -0.08 -22.56
N ILE A 166 11.47 1.07 -22.71
CA ILE A 166 10.86 2.38 -22.81
C ILE A 166 11.30 3.10 -24.09
N HIS A 167 10.34 3.74 -24.75
CA HIS A 167 10.55 4.41 -26.03
C HIS A 167 10.23 5.90 -25.90
N PHE A 168 11.17 6.74 -26.34
CA PHE A 168 10.98 8.16 -26.48
C PHE A 168 11.14 8.56 -27.95
N THR A 169 10.28 9.45 -28.41
CA THR A 169 10.43 10.09 -29.71
C THR A 169 10.78 11.57 -29.49
N PRO A 170 11.93 12.07 -29.98
CA PRO A 170 12.28 13.47 -29.83
C PRO A 170 11.35 14.37 -30.64
N THR A 171 11.07 15.54 -30.10
CA THR A 171 10.27 16.61 -30.70
C THR A 171 11.11 17.88 -30.89
N ASP A 172 10.60 18.82 -31.69
CA ASP A 172 11.12 20.19 -31.80
C ASP A 172 12.65 20.30 -32.03
N SER A 173 13.32 21.07 -31.17
CA SER A 173 14.76 21.33 -31.22
C SER A 173 15.58 20.06 -30.99
N LEU A 174 15.14 19.17 -30.09
CA LEU A 174 15.83 17.90 -29.83
C LEU A 174 15.76 16.97 -31.05
N LYS A 175 14.62 16.92 -31.75
CA LYS A 175 14.50 16.15 -33.00
C LYS A 175 15.51 16.63 -34.03
N THR A 176 15.65 17.94 -34.20
CA THR A 176 16.62 18.53 -35.12
C THR A 176 18.05 18.20 -34.70
N ALA A 177 18.39 18.35 -33.42
CA ALA A 177 19.71 18.03 -32.88
C ALA A 177 20.04 16.54 -33.06
N CYS A 178 19.10 15.65 -32.74
CA CYS A 178 19.28 14.21 -32.85
C CYS A 178 19.41 13.78 -34.32
N ASN A 179 18.65 14.38 -35.23
CA ASN A 179 18.75 14.13 -36.68
C ASN A 179 20.11 14.51 -37.27
N ASN A 180 20.81 15.46 -36.64
CA ASN A 180 22.15 15.92 -37.04
C ASN A 180 23.29 15.15 -36.38
N THR A 181 22.99 14.15 -35.55
CA THR A 181 24.03 13.26 -35.02
C THR A 181 24.65 12.44 -36.15
N ILE A 182 25.95 12.21 -36.03
CA ILE A 182 26.74 11.24 -36.79
C ILE A 182 27.15 10.08 -35.86
N ILE A 183 27.83 9.06 -36.40
CA ILE A 183 28.41 7.96 -35.64
C ILE A 183 29.21 8.51 -34.43
N ASN A 184 28.95 7.95 -33.25
CA ASN A 184 29.59 8.31 -31.98
C ASN A 184 29.37 9.76 -31.53
N THR A 185 28.33 10.43 -32.05
CA THR A 185 27.89 11.72 -31.52
C THR A 185 26.44 11.69 -31.07
N TYR A 186 26.09 12.54 -30.11
CA TYR A 186 24.81 12.48 -29.43
C TYR A 186 24.25 13.88 -29.17
N ALA A 187 22.93 13.98 -29.25
CA ALA A 187 22.18 15.16 -28.83
C ALA A 187 21.76 14.99 -27.37
N VAL A 188 21.93 16.03 -26.56
CA VAL A 188 21.57 16.00 -25.14
C VAL A 188 20.06 16.19 -25.00
N ALA A 189 19.36 15.18 -24.47
CA ALA A 189 17.92 15.28 -24.18
C ALA A 189 17.65 15.90 -22.80
N GLY A 190 18.65 15.91 -21.90
CA GLY A 190 18.51 16.40 -20.53
C GLY A 190 18.36 15.25 -19.55
N GLY A 191 17.82 15.52 -18.36
CA GLY A 191 17.52 14.46 -17.42
C GLY A 191 16.31 13.61 -17.82
N ILE A 192 16.12 12.51 -17.11
CA ILE A 192 14.91 11.71 -17.15
C ILE A 192 14.09 12.11 -15.93
N GLY A 193 12.94 12.72 -16.18
CA GLY A 193 11.99 13.09 -15.16
C GLY A 193 11.00 11.97 -14.91
N PHE A 194 10.64 11.72 -13.65
CA PHE A 194 9.68 10.66 -13.31
C PHE A 194 9.01 10.87 -11.94
N SER A 195 7.90 10.18 -11.75
CA SER A 195 7.19 10.11 -10.47
C SER A 195 6.85 8.66 -10.15
N VAL A 196 6.97 8.30 -8.88
CA VAL A 196 6.75 6.92 -8.42
C VAL A 196 5.74 6.88 -7.29
N ARG A 197 5.00 5.77 -7.22
CA ARG A 197 4.22 5.38 -6.06
C ARG A 197 4.80 4.09 -5.49
N ILE A 198 5.02 4.09 -4.18
CA ILE A 198 5.38 2.90 -3.42
C ILE A 198 4.15 2.46 -2.65
N HIS A 199 3.67 1.28 -3.01
CA HIS A 199 2.53 0.65 -2.35
C HIS A 199 3.07 -0.28 -1.27
N MET A 200 2.72 -0.05 -0.02
CA MET A 200 3.15 -0.89 1.09
C MET A 200 2.04 -1.86 1.48
N TYR A 201 2.39 -3.11 1.69
CA TYR A 201 1.48 -4.18 2.07
C TYR A 201 1.97 -4.91 3.31
N VAL A 202 1.03 -5.42 4.09
CA VAL A 202 1.33 -6.27 5.25
C VAL A 202 0.56 -7.58 5.15
N ASP A 203 1.12 -8.64 5.72
CA ASP A 203 0.44 -9.92 5.92
C ASP A 203 0.27 -10.26 7.42
N GLY A 204 -0.28 -11.43 7.73
CA GLY A 204 -0.48 -11.88 9.12
C GLY A 204 0.80 -12.21 9.91
N ASN A 205 1.97 -12.13 9.29
CA ASN A 205 3.27 -12.22 9.97
C ASN A 205 3.80 -10.85 10.40
N PHE A 206 3.24 -9.75 9.89
CA PHE A 206 3.59 -8.42 10.34
C PHE A 206 3.14 -8.26 11.80
N LYS A 207 4.09 -8.36 12.73
CA LYS A 207 3.85 -8.29 14.18
C LYS A 207 4.92 -7.43 14.86
N PRO A 208 4.90 -6.10 14.64
CA PRO A 208 5.77 -5.18 15.36
C PRO A 208 5.69 -5.42 16.88
N ASN A 209 6.77 -5.11 17.57
CA ASN A 209 6.79 -5.12 19.02
C ASN A 209 6.31 -3.74 19.53
N ARG A 210 5.35 -3.74 20.46
CA ARG A 210 4.81 -2.51 21.08
C ARG A 210 5.86 -1.64 21.77
N SER A 211 6.99 -2.21 22.16
CA SER A 211 8.07 -1.53 22.86
C SER A 211 9.19 -1.04 21.95
N SER A 212 9.17 -1.39 20.65
CA SER A 212 10.18 -0.97 19.68
C SER A 212 9.53 -0.48 18.40
N ASN A 213 9.59 0.83 18.19
CA ASN A 213 9.03 1.43 16.98
C ASN A 213 9.85 1.03 15.75
N ILE A 214 9.16 0.74 14.65
CA ILE A 214 9.79 0.62 13.33
C ILE A 214 9.95 2.04 12.82
N THR A 215 11.19 2.52 12.72
CA THR A 215 11.52 3.87 12.21
C THR A 215 12.13 3.85 10.83
N ASP A 216 12.77 2.74 10.46
CA ASP A 216 13.52 2.59 9.22
C ASP A 216 13.06 1.32 8.52
N VAL A 217 12.69 1.47 7.25
CA VAL A 217 12.21 0.38 6.39
C VAL A 217 13.06 0.44 5.15
N ASP A 218 13.84 -0.60 4.90
CA ASP A 218 14.69 -0.69 3.72
C ASP A 218 14.04 -1.57 2.66
N PHE A 219 14.10 -1.11 1.41
CA PHE A 219 13.76 -1.94 0.26
C PHE A 219 14.94 -2.87 -0.06
N LEU A 220 14.71 -4.18 0.03
CA LEU A 220 15.77 -5.15 -0.22
C LEU A 220 16.09 -5.24 -1.71
N HIS A 221 17.27 -4.77 -2.09
CA HIS A 221 17.76 -4.78 -3.46
C HIS A 221 19.05 -5.61 -3.56
N VAL A 222 19.05 -6.59 -4.47
CA VAL A 222 20.14 -7.57 -4.59
C VAL A 222 21.28 -7.00 -5.43
N ASP A 223 20.97 -6.12 -6.37
CA ASP A 223 21.92 -5.59 -7.36
C ASP A 223 22.57 -4.25 -6.94
N GLY A 224 22.30 -3.76 -5.73
CA GLY A 224 22.86 -2.49 -5.22
C GLY A 224 22.15 -1.21 -5.70
N TYR A 225 20.93 -1.33 -6.25
CA TYR A 225 20.06 -0.23 -6.68
C TYR A 225 18.59 -0.69 -6.68
N ASP A 226 17.63 0.22 -6.60
CA ASP A 226 16.19 -0.10 -6.70
C ASP A 226 15.78 -0.36 -8.15
N PHE A 227 16.16 0.55 -9.04
CA PHE A 227 16.06 0.37 -10.49
C PHE A 227 17.16 1.16 -11.21
N MET A 228 17.32 0.93 -12.51
CA MET A 228 18.22 1.72 -13.34
C MET A 228 17.67 1.95 -14.74
N PHE A 229 18.08 3.05 -15.37
CA PHE A 229 17.98 3.24 -16.81
C PHE A 229 19.29 2.79 -17.47
N TYR A 230 19.18 2.04 -18.56
CA TYR A 230 20.32 1.62 -19.38
C TYR A 230 19.83 1.15 -20.75
N ASN A 231 20.73 1.05 -21.74
CA ASN A 231 20.40 0.48 -23.04
C ASN A 231 21.20 -0.80 -23.28
N PRO A 232 20.60 -2.00 -23.12
CA PRO A 232 21.31 -3.29 -23.14
C PRO A 232 21.77 -3.73 -24.52
N THR A 233 21.14 -3.24 -25.60
CA THR A 233 21.26 -3.83 -26.94
C THR A 233 21.84 -2.86 -27.97
N THR A 234 22.13 -1.63 -27.56
CA THR A 234 22.67 -0.61 -28.46
C THR A 234 24.11 -0.93 -28.90
N PRO A 235 24.45 -0.71 -30.18
CA PRO A 235 25.83 -0.76 -30.67
C PRO A 235 26.61 0.53 -30.39
N LEU A 236 26.04 1.48 -29.64
CA LEU A 236 26.64 2.78 -29.36
C LEU A 236 27.61 2.69 -28.18
N ASP A 237 28.87 3.09 -28.41
CA ASP A 237 29.99 2.90 -27.46
C ASP A 237 29.84 3.69 -26.14
N ALA A 238 29.10 4.80 -26.15
CA ALA A 238 28.90 5.66 -24.97
C ALA A 238 27.71 5.23 -24.08
N SER A 239 27.21 3.99 -24.19
CA SER A 239 26.07 3.52 -23.39
C SER A 239 26.47 3.21 -21.94
N HIS A 240 25.96 4.00 -20.99
CA HIS A 240 26.18 3.83 -19.55
C HIS A 240 24.86 3.60 -18.80
N ARG A 241 24.89 3.71 -17.48
CA ARG A 241 23.75 3.47 -16.59
C ARG A 241 23.45 4.68 -15.71
N ILE A 242 22.17 4.90 -15.41
CA ILE A 242 21.74 5.75 -14.30
C ILE A 242 21.03 4.85 -13.29
N LYS A 243 21.64 4.64 -12.13
CA LYS A 243 21.15 3.78 -11.05
C LYS A 243 20.44 4.61 -9.99
N PHE A 244 19.33 4.11 -9.46
CA PHE A 244 18.52 4.77 -8.44
C PHE A 244 18.65 4.03 -7.12
N SER A 245 18.81 4.80 -6.05
CA SER A 245 18.76 4.27 -4.69
C SER A 245 17.94 5.22 -3.82
N PHE A 246 16.83 4.72 -3.29
CA PHE A 246 15.99 5.38 -2.31
C PHE A 246 16.50 4.99 -0.94
N ASP A 247 17.06 5.98 -0.24
CA ASP A 247 17.27 5.85 1.20
C ASP A 247 15.94 6.15 1.89
N THR A 248 15.40 5.18 2.60
CA THR A 248 14.06 5.19 3.16
C THR A 248 14.10 5.25 4.67
N SER A 249 13.71 6.41 5.21
CA SER A 249 13.63 6.67 6.64
C SER A 249 12.34 7.37 7.01
N GLY A 250 12.04 7.37 8.31
CA GLY A 250 10.88 8.07 8.86
C GLY A 250 9.57 7.30 8.72
N PHE A 251 9.63 5.97 8.54
CA PHE A 251 8.44 5.13 8.64
C PHE A 251 7.86 5.28 10.05
N ASN A 252 6.57 5.58 10.17
CA ASN A 252 5.93 5.88 11.45
C ASN A 252 4.78 4.91 11.70
N ALA A 253 5.11 3.74 12.22
CA ALA A 253 4.11 2.77 12.68
C ALA A 253 3.63 3.12 14.09
N VAL A 254 2.30 3.21 14.26
CA VAL A 254 1.66 3.50 15.55
C VAL A 254 0.67 2.41 15.91
N TRP A 255 0.53 2.17 17.21
CA TRP A 255 -0.47 1.24 17.72
C TRP A 255 -1.79 1.95 17.96
N PRO A 256 -2.91 1.35 17.54
CA PRO A 256 -4.23 1.84 17.92
C PRO A 256 -4.35 1.83 19.43
N SER A 257 -4.99 2.86 19.97
CA SER A 257 -5.14 3.02 21.41
C SER A 257 -6.40 3.78 21.74
N CYS A 258 -6.95 3.53 22.93
CA CYS A 258 -7.96 4.34 23.58
C CYS A 258 -7.72 4.32 25.09
N THR A 259 -8.22 5.34 25.77
CA THR A 259 -8.34 5.36 27.23
C THR A 259 -9.79 5.10 27.62
N ALA A 260 -10.01 4.18 28.56
CA ALA A 260 -11.33 4.04 29.19
C ALA A 260 -11.59 5.26 30.09
N SER A 261 -12.57 6.09 29.69
CA SER A 261 -12.83 7.37 30.35
C SER A 261 -13.79 7.22 31.53
N THR A 262 -14.96 6.60 31.29
CA THR A 262 -16.07 6.53 32.25
C THR A 262 -16.96 5.32 31.98
N ILE A 263 -17.67 4.87 33.01
CA ILE A 263 -18.81 3.95 32.87
C ILE A 263 -20.08 4.77 33.15
N SER A 264 -21.09 4.65 32.30
CA SER A 264 -22.35 5.38 32.41
C SER A 264 -23.57 4.45 32.35
N GLY A 265 -24.67 4.86 32.96
CA GLY A 265 -25.92 4.11 32.97
C GLY A 265 -26.83 4.56 34.11
N PRO A 266 -28.12 4.17 34.12
CA PRO A 266 -29.10 4.67 35.08
C PRO A 266 -28.72 4.46 36.55
N ASN A 267 -28.01 3.36 36.86
CA ASN A 267 -27.61 2.99 38.22
C ASN A 267 -26.09 2.90 38.40
N VAL A 268 -25.33 3.64 37.61
CA VAL A 268 -23.86 3.61 37.65
C VAL A 268 -23.32 4.78 38.48
N LYS A 269 -22.42 4.48 39.42
CA LYS A 269 -21.61 5.47 40.14
C LYS A 269 -20.13 5.07 40.07
N GLY A 270 -19.32 5.87 39.39
CA GLY A 270 -17.94 5.51 39.09
C GLY A 270 -17.91 4.25 38.22
N SER A 271 -17.28 3.18 38.70
CA SER A 271 -17.27 1.86 38.06
C SER A 271 -18.25 0.86 38.66
N THR A 272 -19.15 1.31 39.55
CA THR A 272 -20.10 0.43 40.25
C THR A 272 -21.49 0.56 39.68
N LEU A 273 -22.06 -0.58 39.23
CA LEU A 273 -23.46 -0.70 38.87
C LEU A 273 -24.26 -1.21 40.08
N ASN A 274 -25.27 -0.46 40.51
CA ASN A 274 -26.13 -0.85 41.61
C ASN A 274 -27.39 -1.56 41.09
N PHE A 275 -27.56 -2.83 41.48
CA PHE A 275 -28.76 -3.60 41.17
C PHE A 275 -29.94 -3.28 42.09
N GLY A 276 -29.69 -2.76 43.30
CA GLY A 276 -30.68 -2.62 44.35
C GLY A 276 -30.84 -3.88 45.19
N SER A 277 -32.03 -4.07 45.76
CA SER A 277 -32.36 -5.20 46.64
C SER A 277 -33.51 -6.01 46.06
N TYR A 278 -33.37 -7.34 46.08
CA TYR A 278 -34.36 -8.26 45.54
C TYR A 278 -34.63 -9.42 46.50
N TYR A 279 -35.86 -9.88 46.51
CA TYR A 279 -36.21 -11.14 47.15
C TYR A 279 -35.80 -12.33 46.26
N PRO A 280 -35.45 -13.49 46.85
CA PRO A 280 -35.06 -14.68 46.09
C PRO A 280 -36.05 -15.08 44.98
N LYS A 281 -37.36 -14.96 45.25
CA LYS A 281 -38.40 -15.29 44.27
C LYS A 281 -38.33 -14.41 43.02
N GLN A 282 -38.01 -13.13 43.16
CA GLN A 282 -37.86 -12.22 42.02
C GLN A 282 -36.67 -12.61 41.14
N ILE A 283 -35.56 -13.04 41.76
CA ILE A 283 -34.36 -13.50 41.05
C ILE A 283 -34.66 -14.81 40.29
N ILE A 284 -35.41 -15.73 40.91
CA ILE A 284 -35.84 -16.99 40.30
C ILE A 284 -36.79 -16.76 39.13
N ASP A 285 -37.71 -15.80 39.26
CA ASP A 285 -38.68 -15.47 38.21
C ASP A 285 -38.05 -14.74 37.02
N GLY A 286 -36.86 -14.18 37.23
CA GLY A 286 -36.11 -13.44 36.22
C GLY A 286 -36.26 -11.94 36.39
N LEU A 287 -35.12 -11.26 36.42
CA LEU A 287 -35.05 -9.81 36.49
C LEU A 287 -34.74 -9.21 35.12
N ASP A 288 -35.23 -7.99 34.90
CA ASP A 288 -34.85 -7.19 33.74
C ASP A 288 -33.36 -6.87 33.76
N ALA A 289 -32.79 -6.76 32.57
CA ALA A 289 -31.40 -6.36 32.43
C ALA A 289 -31.21 -4.86 32.68
N VAL A 290 -30.14 -4.51 33.39
CA VAL A 290 -29.75 -3.13 33.63
C VAL A 290 -28.70 -2.71 32.58
N PRO A 291 -28.99 -1.72 31.73
CA PRO A 291 -28.04 -1.26 30.72
C PRO A 291 -26.94 -0.41 31.35
N PHE A 292 -25.71 -0.56 30.83
CA PHE A 292 -24.59 0.32 31.12
C PHE A 292 -23.68 0.43 29.89
N GLN A 293 -22.85 1.46 29.88
CA GLN A 293 -21.94 1.77 28.78
C GLN A 293 -20.53 1.99 29.31
N ILE A 294 -19.54 1.62 28.51
CA ILE A 294 -18.13 1.99 28.73
C ILE A 294 -17.76 3.00 27.65
N ASN A 295 -17.43 4.22 28.07
CA ASN A 295 -17.04 5.29 27.17
C ASN A 295 -15.52 5.36 27.07
N LEU A 296 -15.02 5.27 25.84
CA LEU A 296 -13.62 5.39 25.50
C LEU A 296 -13.35 6.79 24.95
N SER A 297 -12.22 7.37 25.34
CA SER A 297 -11.75 8.68 24.89
C SER A 297 -10.30 8.60 24.44
N ASN A 298 -9.81 9.65 23.79
CA ASN A 298 -8.44 9.72 23.25
C ASN A 298 -8.13 8.52 22.36
N CYS A 299 -9.14 8.04 21.65
CA CYS A 299 -8.99 6.94 20.71
C CYS A 299 -8.17 7.41 19.51
N SER A 300 -7.23 6.59 19.07
CA SER A 300 -6.40 6.84 17.90
C SER A 300 -6.37 5.61 17.02
N TYR A 301 -6.62 5.81 15.73
CA TYR A 301 -6.50 4.78 14.68
C TYR A 301 -7.32 3.51 14.93
N ILE A 302 -8.52 3.65 15.51
CA ILE A 302 -9.35 2.51 15.88
C ILE A 302 -10.10 1.97 14.65
N LYS A 303 -9.66 0.82 14.14
CA LYS A 303 -10.39 0.02 13.14
C LYS A 303 -11.44 -0.88 13.80
N SER A 304 -11.04 -1.57 14.86
CA SER A 304 -11.87 -2.54 15.59
C SER A 304 -11.54 -2.51 17.08
N ILE A 305 -12.53 -2.84 17.91
CA ILE A 305 -12.41 -3.02 19.35
C ILE A 305 -12.93 -4.43 19.67
N GLU A 306 -12.07 -5.23 20.28
CA GLU A 306 -12.42 -6.51 20.86
C GLU A 306 -12.50 -6.38 22.38
N VAL A 307 -13.53 -6.98 22.97
CA VAL A 307 -13.80 -6.93 24.40
C VAL A 307 -13.95 -8.34 24.94
N LYS A 308 -13.16 -8.67 25.96
CA LYS A 308 -13.27 -9.88 26.77
C LYS A 308 -13.62 -9.50 28.21
N LEU A 309 -14.25 -10.42 28.92
CA LEU A 309 -14.54 -10.27 30.34
C LEU A 309 -13.67 -11.25 31.13
N THR A 310 -13.04 -10.79 32.20
CA THR A 310 -12.33 -11.65 33.15
C THR A 310 -12.82 -11.40 34.57
N SER A 311 -12.67 -12.41 35.42
CA SER A 311 -12.97 -12.30 36.85
C SER A 311 -12.19 -13.35 37.62
N THR A 312 -11.93 -13.06 38.88
CA THR A 312 -11.39 -14.03 39.84
C THR A 312 -12.48 -14.84 40.54
N ALA A 313 -13.74 -14.43 40.44
CA ALA A 313 -14.89 -15.08 41.08
C ALA A 313 -15.94 -15.46 40.02
N ILE A 314 -15.95 -16.73 39.65
CA ILE A 314 -16.86 -17.29 38.64
C ILE A 314 -17.91 -18.16 39.34
N GLY A 315 -19.15 -18.11 38.85
CA GLY A 315 -20.27 -18.91 39.36
C GLY A 315 -20.12 -20.40 39.08
N LYS A 316 -21.07 -21.20 39.58
CA LYS A 316 -21.20 -22.59 39.13
C LYS A 316 -21.69 -22.65 37.69
N ASP A 317 -22.64 -21.77 37.35
CA ASP A 317 -22.82 -21.34 35.97
C ASP A 317 -21.63 -20.46 35.58
N THR A 318 -20.78 -20.98 34.70
CA THR A 318 -19.53 -20.33 34.29
C THR A 318 -19.75 -19.04 33.50
N THR A 319 -20.99 -18.76 33.08
CA THR A 319 -21.36 -17.49 32.44
C THR A 319 -21.57 -16.35 33.43
N LEU A 320 -21.64 -16.65 34.73
CA LEU A 320 -21.95 -15.67 35.77
C LEU A 320 -20.71 -15.24 36.55
N LEU A 321 -20.63 -13.95 36.85
CA LEU A 321 -19.75 -13.41 37.89
C LEU A 321 -20.35 -13.72 39.27
N SER A 322 -19.59 -14.38 40.14
CA SER A 322 -20.07 -14.76 41.48
C SER A 322 -19.74 -13.70 42.54
N ASN A 323 -20.26 -13.92 43.75
CA ASN A 323 -20.04 -13.01 44.87
C ASN A 323 -18.55 -13.04 45.28
N THR A 324 -17.96 -11.85 45.37
CA THR A 324 -16.59 -11.62 45.85
C THR A 324 -16.53 -11.35 47.35
N LEU A 325 -17.68 -11.13 47.99
CA LEU A 325 -17.78 -11.06 49.44
C LEU A 325 -17.71 -12.48 50.03
N THR A 326 -16.97 -12.62 51.12
CA THR A 326 -16.73 -13.92 51.78
C THR A 326 -17.06 -13.90 53.27
N ASP A 327 -17.62 -12.80 53.77
CA ASP A 327 -18.07 -12.70 55.17
C ASP A 327 -19.40 -13.45 55.41
N ASP A 328 -19.78 -13.61 56.67
CA ASP A 328 -21.01 -14.32 57.07
C ASP A 328 -22.30 -13.61 56.62
N THR A 329 -22.20 -12.40 56.07
CA THR A 329 -23.32 -11.64 55.50
C THR A 329 -23.40 -11.75 53.99
N ALA A 330 -22.51 -12.50 53.35
CA ALA A 330 -22.47 -12.66 51.90
C ALA A 330 -23.63 -13.54 51.39
N ALA A 331 -24.37 -13.03 50.41
CA ALA A 331 -25.35 -13.81 49.68
C ALA A 331 -24.67 -14.91 48.84
N SER A 332 -25.35 -16.05 48.68
CA SER A 332 -24.90 -17.16 47.85
C SER A 332 -26.02 -17.64 46.93
N GLY A 333 -25.67 -18.44 45.91
CA GLY A 333 -26.62 -18.99 44.96
C GLY A 333 -27.07 -18.02 43.87
N ILE A 334 -26.45 -16.84 43.74
CA ILE A 334 -26.74 -15.86 42.69
C ILE A 334 -25.45 -15.38 42.03
N GLY A 335 -25.56 -14.86 40.81
CA GLY A 335 -24.46 -14.28 40.06
C GLY A 335 -24.93 -13.25 39.05
N VAL A 336 -24.00 -12.52 38.43
CA VAL A 336 -24.30 -11.50 37.42
C VAL A 336 -23.89 -12.00 36.04
N LEU A 337 -24.86 -12.03 35.12
CA LEU A 337 -24.63 -12.24 33.70
C LEU A 337 -24.31 -10.90 33.05
N ILE A 338 -23.27 -10.86 32.20
CA ILE A 338 -22.93 -9.70 31.38
C ILE A 338 -23.16 -10.06 29.91
N GLN A 339 -23.82 -9.16 29.17
CA GLN A 339 -24.04 -9.32 27.73
C GLN A 339 -23.57 -8.08 26.96
N GLY A 340 -22.91 -8.29 25.83
CA GLY A 340 -22.70 -7.25 24.82
C GLY A 340 -23.99 -7.01 24.03
N VAL A 341 -24.35 -5.74 23.83
CA VAL A 341 -25.55 -5.37 23.05
C VAL A 341 -25.29 -5.60 21.56
N LYS A 342 -26.32 -5.99 20.80
CA LYS A 342 -26.19 -6.18 19.35
C LYS A 342 -25.65 -4.92 18.66
N ASN A 343 -24.70 -5.09 17.75
CA ASN A 343 -24.15 -4.06 16.87
C ASN A 343 -23.89 -4.62 15.46
N ASN A 344 -23.20 -3.88 14.59
CA ASN A 344 -22.92 -4.29 13.21
C ASN A 344 -21.92 -5.46 13.07
N ASN A 345 -21.02 -5.62 14.05
CA ASN A 345 -19.96 -6.62 14.07
C ASN A 345 -20.24 -7.79 15.04
N SER A 346 -21.20 -7.64 15.95
CA SER A 346 -21.57 -8.67 16.93
C SER A 346 -23.08 -8.76 17.11
N ASN A 347 -23.59 -9.99 17.09
CA ASN A 347 -24.90 -10.27 17.67
C ASN A 347 -24.88 -10.00 19.18
N GLN A 348 -26.05 -9.79 19.78
CA GLN A 348 -26.15 -9.78 21.24
C GLN A 348 -25.64 -11.12 21.78
N MET A 349 -24.68 -11.07 22.69
CA MET A 349 -24.01 -12.27 23.20
C MET A 349 -23.66 -12.15 24.66
N VAL A 350 -23.57 -13.28 25.35
CA VAL A 350 -23.04 -13.37 26.71
C VAL A 350 -21.52 -13.24 26.67
N LEU A 351 -20.96 -12.40 27.54
CA LEU A 351 -19.54 -12.35 27.80
C LEU A 351 -19.21 -13.35 28.91
N VAL A 352 -18.68 -14.51 28.55
CA VAL A 352 -18.29 -15.56 29.49
C VAL A 352 -16.95 -15.19 30.16
N PRO A 353 -16.93 -14.98 31.50
CA PRO A 353 -15.72 -14.58 32.20
C PRO A 353 -14.58 -15.59 32.04
N GLY A 354 -13.42 -15.14 31.57
CA GLY A 354 -12.21 -15.97 31.43
C GLY A 354 -12.18 -16.89 30.20
N ASP A 355 -13.23 -16.89 29.36
CA ASP A 355 -13.23 -17.65 28.11
C ASP A 355 -12.52 -16.86 27.00
N ALA A 356 -11.45 -17.45 26.45
CA ALA A 356 -10.67 -16.84 25.38
C ALA A 356 -11.46 -16.65 24.07
N ASN A 357 -12.52 -17.44 23.86
CA ASN A 357 -13.37 -17.41 22.67
C ASN A 357 -14.60 -16.49 22.83
N SER A 358 -14.88 -16.03 24.04
CA SER A 358 -15.97 -15.10 24.32
C SER A 358 -15.56 -13.66 24.01
N ILE A 359 -15.58 -13.31 22.72
CA ILE A 359 -15.11 -12.01 22.21
C ILE A 359 -16.28 -11.19 21.66
N TYR A 360 -16.57 -10.06 22.30
CA TYR A 360 -17.49 -9.06 21.76
C TYR A 360 -16.72 -8.07 20.88
N ARG A 361 -17.16 -7.89 19.63
CA ARG A 361 -16.53 -7.04 18.61
C ARG A 361 -17.36 -5.81 18.32
N GLN A 362 -16.70 -4.67 18.16
CA GLN A 362 -17.33 -3.42 17.72
C GLN A 362 -16.35 -2.65 16.82
N SER A 363 -16.86 -2.04 15.76
CA SER A 363 -16.12 -1.06 14.96
C SER A 363 -16.86 0.28 14.96
N PRO A 364 -16.16 1.42 14.97
CA PRO A 364 -16.79 2.71 14.68
C PRO A 364 -17.23 2.83 13.21
N TYR A 365 -16.67 2.00 12.32
CA TYR A 365 -17.01 1.99 10.90
C TYR A 365 -18.20 1.08 10.62
N ALA A 366 -19.07 1.51 9.69
CA ALA A 366 -20.24 0.73 9.28
C ALA A 366 -19.85 -0.58 8.56
N THR A 367 -18.74 -0.56 7.82
CA THR A 367 -18.17 -1.71 7.12
C THR A 367 -16.65 -1.74 7.32
N PRO A 368 -16.01 -2.92 7.32
CA PRO A 368 -14.55 -3.03 7.46
C PRO A 368 -13.76 -2.24 6.41
N ASP A 369 -14.26 -2.20 5.17
CA ASP A 369 -13.59 -1.55 4.03
C ASP A 369 -13.62 -0.01 4.10
N ALA A 370 -14.39 0.57 5.02
CA ALA A 370 -14.42 2.02 5.21
C ALA A 370 -13.17 2.54 5.97
N TYR A 371 -12.40 1.66 6.61
CA TYR A 371 -11.13 2.03 7.22
C TYR A 371 -10.01 2.00 6.18
N ILE A 372 -9.63 3.16 5.68
CA ILE A 372 -8.58 3.34 4.67
C ILE A 372 -7.45 4.20 5.23
N ASP A 373 -6.22 4.00 4.73
CA ASP A 373 -5.07 4.88 4.97
C ASP A 373 -4.83 5.27 6.45
N SER A 374 -5.05 4.35 7.38
CA SER A 374 -4.90 4.62 8.82
C SER A 374 -5.74 5.80 9.29
N ALA A 375 -7.01 5.87 8.86
CA ALA A 375 -7.94 6.93 9.25
C ALA A 375 -8.04 7.12 10.77
N ASN A 376 -7.97 8.37 11.22
CA ASN A 376 -7.96 8.73 12.64
C ASN A 376 -9.15 9.62 13.02
N GLU A 377 -10.36 9.13 12.77
CA GLU A 377 -11.57 9.97 12.76
C GLU A 377 -12.46 9.81 14.00
N TYR A 378 -12.23 8.77 14.80
CA TYR A 378 -13.10 8.40 15.92
C TYR A 378 -12.38 8.52 17.27
N PRO A 379 -12.21 9.75 17.79
CA PRO A 379 -11.50 9.99 19.06
C PRO A 379 -12.26 9.51 20.29
N THR A 380 -13.54 9.16 20.14
CA THR A 380 -14.41 8.64 21.20
C THR A 380 -15.19 7.44 20.69
N ASN A 381 -15.35 6.41 21.54
CA ASN A 381 -16.13 5.22 21.23
C ASN A 381 -16.98 4.82 22.44
N THR A 382 -18.22 4.42 22.23
CA THR A 382 -19.10 3.95 23.31
C THR A 382 -19.47 2.49 23.10
N LEU A 383 -19.16 1.65 24.08
CA LEU A 383 -19.48 0.23 24.10
C LEU A 383 -20.69 0.02 25.01
N SER A 384 -21.73 -0.67 24.51
CA SER A 384 -22.98 -0.87 25.26
C SER A 384 -23.14 -2.32 25.75
N PHE A 385 -23.54 -2.47 27.01
CA PHE A 385 -23.67 -3.75 27.69
C PHE A 385 -24.95 -3.82 28.52
N LEU A 386 -25.33 -5.04 28.86
CA LEU A 386 -26.42 -5.37 29.75
C LEU A 386 -25.89 -6.22 30.92
N ALA A 387 -26.35 -5.93 32.13
CA ALA A 387 -26.06 -6.75 33.30
C ALA A 387 -27.35 -7.27 33.92
N THR A 388 -27.40 -8.56 34.26
CA THR A 388 -28.59 -9.18 34.86
C THR A 388 -28.19 -10.03 36.05
N LEU A 389 -28.82 -9.80 37.20
CA LEU A 389 -28.68 -10.67 38.37
C LEU A 389 -29.50 -11.95 38.14
N LYS A 390 -28.87 -13.12 38.25
CA LYS A 390 -29.45 -14.43 37.95
C LYS A 390 -29.20 -15.45 39.05
N HIS A 391 -30.05 -16.47 39.06
CA HIS A 391 -29.90 -17.67 39.87
C HIS A 391 -28.72 -18.52 39.39
N ASP A 392 -27.78 -18.88 40.27
CA ASP A 392 -26.57 -19.65 39.93
C ASP A 392 -26.86 -21.16 39.95
N SER A 393 -27.25 -21.73 38.80
CA SER A 393 -27.44 -23.17 38.60
C SER A 393 -28.36 -23.85 39.63
N ASN A 394 -29.52 -23.23 39.95
CA ASN A 394 -30.50 -23.72 40.93
C ASN A 394 -29.98 -23.92 42.37
N LYS A 395 -28.84 -23.32 42.74
CA LYS A 395 -28.36 -23.35 44.14
C LYS A 395 -29.34 -22.63 45.07
N THR A 396 -29.49 -23.09 46.30
CA THR A 396 -30.26 -22.36 47.31
C THR A 396 -29.74 -20.92 47.43
N ILE A 397 -30.64 -19.94 47.30
CA ILE A 397 -30.29 -18.53 47.47
C ILE A 397 -30.28 -18.23 48.97
N THR A 398 -29.13 -17.82 49.51
CA THR A 398 -29.02 -17.34 50.89
C THR A 398 -29.13 -15.82 50.94
N PRO A 399 -29.83 -15.24 51.92
CA PRO A 399 -29.93 -13.79 52.06
C PRO A 399 -28.57 -13.19 52.42
N GLY A 400 -28.30 -11.99 51.92
CA GLY A 400 -27.05 -11.28 52.23
C GLY A 400 -26.68 -10.19 51.24
N SER A 401 -25.52 -9.61 51.47
CA SER A 401 -24.87 -8.64 50.58
C SER A 401 -24.23 -9.35 49.39
N PHE A 402 -24.32 -8.74 48.21
CA PHE A 402 -23.73 -9.26 46.99
C PHE A 402 -22.85 -8.22 46.31
N LYS A 403 -21.65 -8.62 45.90
CA LYS A 403 -20.76 -7.83 45.05
C LYS A 403 -20.04 -8.75 44.08
N ALA A 404 -20.23 -8.55 42.78
CA ALA A 404 -19.43 -9.18 41.74
C ALA A 404 -18.41 -8.18 41.18
N THR A 405 -17.23 -8.67 40.79
CA THR A 405 -16.21 -7.85 40.12
C THR A 405 -15.83 -8.51 38.79
N GLY A 406 -15.93 -7.76 37.70
CA GLY A 406 -15.48 -8.16 36.37
C GLY A 406 -14.55 -7.12 35.78
N THR A 407 -13.55 -7.55 35.03
CA THR A 407 -12.59 -6.70 34.33
C THR A 407 -12.80 -6.85 32.82
N PHE A 408 -13.09 -5.73 32.16
CA PHE A 408 -13.19 -5.67 30.70
C PHE A 408 -11.80 -5.49 30.13
N GLN A 409 -11.35 -6.46 29.33
CA GLN A 409 -10.08 -6.40 28.61
C GLN A 409 -10.36 -5.99 27.18
N MET A 410 -9.73 -4.90 26.75
CA MET A 410 -9.92 -4.34 25.42
C MET A 410 -8.65 -4.48 24.59
N THR A 411 -8.82 -4.96 23.37
CA THR A 411 -7.77 -5.02 22.34
C THR A 411 -8.26 -4.31 21.08
N TYR A 412 -7.31 -3.80 20.29
CA TYR A 412 -7.58 -3.02 19.09
C TYR A 412 -6.93 -3.71 17.89
N PRO A 413 -7.53 -4.82 17.41
CA PRO A 413 -6.99 -5.55 16.27
C PRO A 413 -7.16 -4.78 14.96
#